data_AF-A0A2E8RE90-F1
#
_entry.id   AF-A0A2E8RE90-F1
#
_cell.length_a   1.000
_cell.length_b   1.000
_cell.length_c   1.000
_cell.angle_alpha   90.00
_cell.angle_beta   90.00
_cell.angle_gamma   90.00
#
_symmetry.space_group_name_H-M   'P 1'
#
loop_
_entity.id
_entity.type
_entity.pdbx_description
1 polymer ?
#
loop_
_entity_poly.entity_id
_entity_poly.type
_entity_poly.pdbx_seq_one_letter_code
_entity_poly.pdbx_strand_id
1 'polypeptide(L)'
;MVDFDEALNILENKARRAILKRLAKEPHYPLQLSELLEISQQAVVKHLRVLEEAGFVESEKVPSVKGGPPKKMYTVNQSFSLRLDLGPNLFRAEHRTMPKGGPIRLSSNLPGDLDSVVDNIGTRRRLPLVEAMSMLSDMDKALERIDEQRDAIIALHQQVMQKVAPTIDESSETYEERQLAHAMLNHPRRPLDLDLFSQGLRIQSMDAEVMMEGLRERLLRDFASNTGSLVAAREGTPLPWWLAR
;
A
#
# COMPACT_ATOMS: atom_id res chain seq x y z
N MET A 1 9.56 9.97 -4.51
CA MET A 1 9.06 8.69 -3.96
C MET A 1 9.34 7.68 -5.03
N VAL A 2 9.98 6.55 -4.69
CA VAL A 2 10.24 5.49 -5.65
C VAL A 2 8.92 5.00 -6.23
N ASP A 3 8.86 4.64 -7.50
CA ASP A 3 7.65 4.01 -8.02
C ASP A 3 7.43 2.62 -7.38
N PHE A 4 6.20 2.11 -7.35
CA PHE A 4 5.91 0.80 -6.74
C PHE A 4 6.68 -0.33 -7.43
N ASP A 5 6.71 -0.34 -8.77
CA ASP A 5 7.37 -1.40 -9.54
C ASP A 5 8.89 -1.31 -9.40
N GLU A 6 9.42 -0.09 -9.38
CA GLU A 6 10.83 0.16 -9.11
C GLU A 6 11.20 -0.31 -7.69
N ALA A 7 10.38 -0.03 -6.68
CA ALA A 7 10.61 -0.48 -5.31
C ALA A 7 10.61 -2.00 -5.20
N LEU A 8 9.69 -2.70 -5.89
CA LEU A 8 9.68 -4.16 -5.96
C LEU A 8 10.94 -4.73 -6.63
N ASN A 9 11.33 -4.19 -7.79
CA ASN A 9 12.53 -4.61 -8.51
C ASN A 9 13.78 -4.47 -7.62
N ILE A 10 13.91 -3.34 -6.92
CA ILE A 10 14.99 -3.12 -5.95
C ILE A 10 14.91 -4.13 -4.80
N LEU A 11 13.73 -4.33 -4.21
CA LEU A 11 13.57 -5.21 -3.05
C LEU A 11 13.58 -6.70 -3.39
N GLU A 12 13.46 -7.10 -4.66
CA GLU A 12 13.52 -8.50 -5.11
C GLU A 12 14.83 -9.19 -4.70
N ASN A 13 15.94 -8.45 -4.69
CA ASN A 13 17.26 -9.01 -4.38
C ASN A 13 17.48 -9.18 -2.87
N LYS A 14 17.79 -10.40 -2.44
CA LYS A 14 18.03 -10.75 -1.03
C LYS A 14 19.17 -9.95 -0.39
N ALA A 15 20.27 -9.69 -1.10
CA ALA A 15 21.40 -8.94 -0.58
C ALA A 15 21.04 -7.47 -0.33
N ARG A 16 20.26 -6.84 -1.24
CA ARG A 16 19.72 -5.49 -1.04
C ARG A 16 18.83 -5.43 0.20
N ARG A 17 17.93 -6.39 0.40
CA ARG A 17 17.12 -6.48 1.63
C ARG A 17 17.97 -6.66 2.89
N ALA A 18 19.01 -7.48 2.82
CA ALA A 18 19.91 -7.71 3.95
C ALA A 18 20.73 -6.46 4.32
N ILE A 19 21.20 -5.71 3.32
CA ILE A 19 21.86 -4.41 3.51
C ILE A 19 20.91 -3.42 4.17
N LEU A 20 19.69 -3.26 3.64
CA LEU A 20 18.68 -2.37 4.22
C LEU A 20 18.34 -2.75 5.67
N LYS A 21 18.24 -4.05 5.98
CA LYS A 21 18.02 -4.55 7.35
C LYS A 21 19.13 -4.14 8.33
N ARG A 22 20.38 -4.02 7.86
CA ARG A 22 21.50 -3.52 8.69
C ARG A 22 21.46 -2.00 8.81
N LEU A 23 21.27 -1.29 7.70
CA LEU A 23 21.26 0.17 7.65
C LEU A 23 20.06 0.80 8.38
N ALA A 24 18.94 0.08 8.49
CA ALA A 24 17.78 0.51 9.28
C ALA A 24 18.05 0.53 10.80
N LYS A 25 19.08 -0.18 11.27
CA LYS A 25 19.46 -0.20 12.70
C LYS A 25 20.51 0.86 13.02
N GLU A 26 21.54 0.96 12.19
CA GLU A 26 22.62 1.93 12.37
C GLU A 26 23.36 2.19 11.04
N PRO A 27 24.05 3.34 10.90
CA PRO A 27 24.87 3.64 9.72
C PRO A 27 26.04 2.65 9.56
N HIS A 28 26.33 2.24 8.33
CA HIS A 28 27.48 1.36 8.04
C HIS A 28 28.28 1.82 6.82
N TYR A 29 29.59 1.53 6.81
CA TYR A 29 30.42 1.62 5.60
C TYR A 29 30.51 0.26 4.88
N PRO A 30 30.86 0.22 3.58
CA PRO A 30 30.78 -0.99 2.77
C PRO A 30 31.54 -2.21 3.32
N LEU A 31 32.71 -2.00 3.92
CA LEU A 31 33.51 -3.10 4.46
C LEU A 31 32.85 -3.76 5.70
N GLN A 32 32.20 -2.99 6.58
CA GLN A 32 31.41 -3.57 7.68
C GLN A 32 30.25 -4.42 7.15
N LEU A 33 29.55 -3.92 6.13
CA LEU A 33 28.44 -4.65 5.53
C LEU A 33 28.93 -5.95 4.87
N SER A 34 30.10 -5.96 4.22
CA SER A 34 30.66 -7.20 3.67
C SER A 34 30.98 -8.23 4.75
N GLU A 35 31.53 -7.79 5.88
CA GLU A 35 31.85 -8.68 7.01
C GLU A 35 30.57 -9.22 7.66
N LEU A 36 29.57 -8.37 7.90
CA LEU A 36 28.31 -8.74 8.56
C LEU A 36 27.35 -9.59 7.72
N LEU A 37 27.51 -9.54 6.40
CA LEU A 37 26.64 -10.22 5.44
C LEU A 37 27.37 -11.34 4.67
N GLU A 38 28.67 -11.53 4.93
CA GLU A 38 29.51 -12.54 4.28
C GLU A 38 29.45 -12.48 2.73
N ILE A 39 29.39 -11.27 2.18
CA ILE A 39 29.40 -11.01 0.73
C ILE A 39 30.58 -10.11 0.37
N SER A 40 31.06 -10.20 -0.88
CA SER A 40 32.22 -9.41 -1.29
C SER A 40 31.95 -7.90 -1.18
N GLN A 41 32.97 -7.14 -0.75
CA GLN A 41 32.87 -5.69 -0.64
C GLN A 41 32.46 -5.03 -1.98
N GLN A 42 32.94 -5.57 -3.11
CA GLN A 42 32.55 -5.10 -4.44
C GLN A 42 31.06 -5.29 -4.71
N ALA A 43 30.48 -6.44 -4.32
CA ALA A 43 29.05 -6.68 -4.44
C ALA A 43 28.25 -5.73 -3.55
N VAL A 44 28.70 -5.49 -2.31
CA VAL A 44 28.09 -4.51 -1.40
C VAL A 44 28.07 -3.12 -2.03
N VAL A 45 29.20 -2.64 -2.56
CA VAL A 45 29.29 -1.32 -3.21
C VAL A 45 28.33 -1.23 -4.40
N LYS A 46 28.24 -2.29 -5.23
CA LYS A 46 27.29 -2.35 -6.35
C LYS A 46 25.85 -2.24 -5.86
N HIS A 47 25.48 -2.97 -4.81
CA HIS A 47 24.13 -2.91 -4.25
C HIS A 47 23.81 -1.56 -3.61
N LEU A 48 24.75 -0.98 -2.87
CA LEU A 48 24.59 0.34 -2.26
C LEU A 48 24.40 1.43 -3.31
N ARG A 49 25.13 1.36 -4.44
CA ARG A 49 24.93 2.30 -5.55
C ARG A 49 23.51 2.23 -6.10
N VAL A 50 23.00 1.02 -6.35
CA VAL A 50 21.62 0.82 -6.84
C VAL A 50 20.59 1.32 -5.81
N LEU A 51 20.82 1.07 -4.52
CA LEU A 51 19.95 1.57 -3.45
C LEU A 51 20.00 3.10 -3.31
N GLU A 52 21.16 3.71 -3.53
CA GLU A 52 21.37 5.16 -3.46
C GLU A 52 20.73 5.86 -4.65
N GLU A 53 20.90 5.32 -5.87
CA GLU A 53 20.25 5.81 -7.09
C GLU A 53 18.72 5.73 -6.98
N ALA A 54 18.19 4.67 -6.36
CA ALA A 54 16.75 4.53 -6.09
C ALA A 54 16.28 5.28 -4.82
N GLY A 55 17.14 6.06 -4.14
CA GLY A 55 16.74 6.86 -2.96
C GLY A 55 16.40 6.07 -1.70
N PHE A 56 16.71 4.77 -1.63
CA PHE A 56 16.54 3.96 -0.41
C PHE A 56 17.56 4.31 0.66
N VAL A 57 18.76 4.69 0.24
CA VAL A 57 19.86 5.05 1.13
C VAL A 57 20.48 6.36 0.69
N GLU A 58 21.04 7.08 1.65
CA GLU A 58 21.93 8.21 1.38
C GLU A 58 23.32 7.89 1.89
N SER A 59 24.28 8.70 1.48
CA SER A 59 25.64 8.58 1.95
C SER A 59 26.27 9.88 2.38
N GLU A 60 27.12 9.78 3.40
CA GLU A 60 27.86 10.91 3.95
C GLU A 60 29.33 10.54 4.11
N LYS A 61 30.23 11.49 3.85
CA LYS A 61 31.66 11.32 4.10
C LYS A 61 31.98 11.69 5.54
N VAL A 62 32.26 10.69 6.35
CA VAL A 62 32.61 10.88 7.76
C VAL A 62 34.14 10.78 7.94
N PRO A 63 34.78 11.74 8.65
CA PRO A 63 36.19 11.67 8.98
C PRO A 63 36.53 10.39 9.73
N SER A 64 37.68 9.77 9.42
CA SER A 64 38.13 8.58 10.11
C SER A 64 38.68 8.93 11.49
N VAL A 65 38.17 8.28 12.54
CA VAL A 65 38.66 8.45 13.92
C VAL A 65 40.14 8.06 14.06
N LYS A 66 40.65 7.16 13.21
CA LYS A 66 42.02 6.63 13.26
C LYS A 66 42.99 7.28 12.24
N GLY A 67 42.66 8.47 11.72
CA GLY A 67 43.53 9.19 10.78
C GLY A 67 43.63 8.59 9.36
N GLY A 68 42.75 7.63 9.04
CA GLY A 68 42.62 7.09 7.67
C GLY A 68 41.80 8.01 6.74
N PRO A 69 41.69 7.66 5.45
CA PRO A 69 40.84 8.41 4.51
C PRO A 69 39.38 8.44 4.99
N PRO A 70 38.61 9.50 4.66
CA PRO A 70 37.20 9.62 5.01
C PRO A 70 36.40 8.41 4.55
N LYS A 71 35.51 7.91 5.41
CA LYS A 71 34.65 6.76 5.11
C LYS A 71 33.30 7.24 4.58
N LYS A 72 32.85 6.65 3.47
CA LYS A 72 31.49 6.83 2.97
C LYS A 72 30.55 5.95 3.80
N MET A 73 29.79 6.57 4.70
CA MET A 73 28.77 5.93 5.53
C MET A 73 27.43 5.98 4.82
N TYR A 74 26.63 4.92 4.94
CA TYR A 74 25.31 4.85 4.35
C TYR A 74 24.23 4.80 5.44
N THR A 75 23.09 5.41 5.19
CA THR A 75 21.92 5.48 6.08
C THR A 75 20.63 5.34 5.27
N VAL A 76 19.55 4.86 5.88
CA VAL A 76 18.22 4.83 5.24
C VAL A 76 17.58 6.21 5.35
N ASN A 77 17.13 6.78 4.23
CA ASN A 77 16.58 8.15 4.19
C ASN A 77 15.05 8.22 3.94
N GLN A 78 14.38 7.09 3.74
CA GLN A 78 12.94 7.08 3.46
C GLN A 78 12.18 6.08 4.33
N SER A 79 10.95 6.46 4.69
CA SER A 79 9.99 5.64 5.41
C SER A 79 8.72 5.53 4.58
N PHE A 80 8.48 4.34 4.04
CA PHE A 80 7.33 4.02 3.21
C PHE A 80 6.83 2.61 3.53
N SER A 81 5.61 2.31 3.10
CA SER A 81 4.96 1.02 3.22
C SER A 81 4.56 0.55 1.82
N LEU A 82 4.96 -0.67 1.48
CA LEU A 82 4.47 -1.42 0.33
C LEU A 82 3.55 -2.51 0.85
N ARG A 83 2.37 -2.61 0.25
CA ARG A 83 1.39 -3.64 0.60
C ARG A 83 0.90 -4.31 -0.67
N LEU A 84 0.91 -5.64 -0.66
CA LEU A 84 0.45 -6.47 -1.75
C LEU A 84 -0.46 -7.56 -1.19
N ASP A 85 -1.73 -7.56 -1.62
CA ASP A 85 -2.67 -8.63 -1.35
C ASP A 85 -3.00 -9.36 -2.65
N LEU A 86 -2.97 -10.69 -2.59
CA LEU A 86 -3.24 -11.56 -3.72
C LEU A 86 -4.17 -12.71 -3.29
N GLY A 87 -5.23 -12.93 -4.06
CA GLY A 87 -6.11 -14.08 -3.91
C GLY A 87 -7.14 -14.16 -5.05
N PRO A 88 -8.05 -15.15 -5.03
CA PRO A 88 -9.12 -15.23 -6.01
C PRO A 88 -9.95 -13.94 -6.01
N ASN A 89 -10.09 -13.31 -7.17
CA ASN A 89 -10.79 -12.02 -7.33
C ASN A 89 -10.22 -10.89 -6.43
N LEU A 90 -8.95 -10.99 -6.03
CA LEU A 90 -8.27 -9.99 -5.21
C LEU A 90 -6.86 -9.75 -5.73
N PHE A 91 -6.64 -8.55 -6.26
CA PHE A 91 -5.31 -8.00 -6.46
C PHE A 91 -5.29 -6.57 -5.96
N ARG A 92 -4.51 -6.31 -4.91
CA ARG A 92 -4.37 -4.97 -4.35
C ARG A 92 -2.91 -4.67 -4.10
N ALA A 93 -2.39 -3.68 -4.82
CA ALA A 93 -1.07 -3.12 -4.63
C ALA A 93 -1.18 -1.69 -4.13
N GLU A 94 -0.49 -1.37 -3.05
CA GLU A 94 -0.45 -0.01 -2.50
C GLU A 94 0.98 0.39 -2.15
N HIS A 95 1.33 1.61 -2.55
CA HIS A 95 2.51 2.31 -2.10
C HIS A 95 2.10 3.55 -1.31
N ARG A 96 2.54 3.66 -0.05
CA ARG A 96 2.22 4.78 0.82
C ARG A 96 3.47 5.27 1.53
N THR A 97 3.67 6.58 1.62
CA THR A 97 4.65 7.13 2.58
C THR A 97 4.11 7.05 3.99
N MET A 98 5.01 6.78 4.94
CA MET A 98 4.62 6.85 6.35
C MET A 98 4.27 8.28 6.74
N PRO A 99 3.21 8.49 7.54
CA PRO A 99 2.82 9.82 7.97
C PRO A 99 3.95 10.44 8.80
N LYS A 100 4.34 11.67 8.44
CA LYS A 100 5.33 12.43 9.18
C LYS A 100 4.66 13.17 10.34
N GLY A 101 5.28 13.17 11.51
CA GLY A 101 4.80 13.96 12.65
C GLY A 101 5.20 13.35 13.98
N GLY A 102 5.13 14.18 15.03
CA GLY A 102 5.24 13.69 16.41
C GLY A 102 3.97 12.99 16.90
N PRO A 103 3.99 12.40 18.11
CA PRO A 103 2.91 11.58 18.65
C PRO A 103 1.52 12.22 18.57
N ILE A 104 1.44 13.53 18.85
CA ILE A 104 0.19 14.30 18.85
C ILE A 104 -0.48 14.29 17.46
N ARG A 105 0.29 14.42 16.37
CA ARG A 105 -0.27 14.40 15.01
C ARG A 105 -0.75 13.02 14.60
N LEU A 106 -0.17 11.97 15.19
CA LEU A 106 -0.51 10.58 14.88
C LEU A 106 -1.72 10.12 15.70
N SER A 107 -1.94 10.71 16.88
CA SER A 107 -3.04 10.35 17.81
C SER A 107 -4.42 10.29 17.16
N SER A 108 -4.72 11.15 16.18
CA SER A 108 -6.03 11.18 15.52
C SER A 108 -6.38 9.91 14.74
N ASN A 109 -5.38 9.10 14.39
CA ASN A 109 -5.53 7.86 13.64
C ASN A 109 -5.10 6.63 14.44
N LEU A 110 -4.70 6.79 15.71
CA LEU A 110 -4.29 5.68 16.56
C LEU A 110 -5.52 5.04 17.22
N PRO A 111 -5.50 3.71 17.40
CA PRO A 111 -6.42 3.04 18.31
C PRO A 111 -6.35 3.62 19.73
N GLY A 112 -7.48 3.74 20.42
CA GLY A 112 -7.55 4.35 21.76
C GLY A 112 -6.80 3.58 22.86
N ASP A 113 -6.43 2.33 22.63
CA ASP A 113 -5.56 1.57 23.54
C ASP A 113 -4.09 1.99 23.50
N LEU A 114 -3.70 2.90 22.59
CA LEU A 114 -2.36 3.49 22.53
C LEU A 114 -2.27 4.91 23.11
N ASP A 115 -3.34 5.44 23.71
CA ASP A 115 -3.36 6.79 24.29
C ASP A 115 -2.25 6.97 25.35
N SER A 116 -2.04 5.94 26.18
CA SER A 116 -0.98 5.94 27.21
C SER A 116 0.43 6.01 26.61
N VAL A 117 0.63 5.47 25.42
CA VAL A 117 1.92 5.54 24.70
C VAL A 117 2.13 6.97 24.17
N VAL A 118 1.08 7.61 23.65
CA VAL A 118 1.13 8.98 23.14
C VAL A 118 1.49 9.97 24.25
N ASP A 119 0.85 9.87 25.41
CA ASP A 119 1.06 10.77 26.55
C ASP A 119 2.49 10.69 27.10
N ASN A 120 3.02 9.47 27.22
CA ASN A 120 4.35 9.25 27.76
C ASN A 120 5.47 9.68 26.78
N ILE A 121 5.28 9.52 25.46
CA ILE A 121 6.25 9.97 24.46
C ILE A 121 6.18 11.50 24.31
N GLY A 122 4.99 12.10 24.32
CA GLY A 122 4.79 13.54 24.12
C GLY A 122 5.45 14.42 25.18
N THR A 123 5.65 13.89 26.38
CA THR A 123 6.11 14.65 27.56
C THR A 123 7.61 14.53 27.84
N ARG A 124 8.33 13.54 27.27
CA ARG A 124 9.70 13.20 27.68
C ARG A 124 10.70 13.21 26.54
N ARG A 125 11.89 13.78 26.79
CA ARG A 125 13.02 13.79 25.83
C ARG A 125 13.78 12.46 25.76
N ARG A 126 13.72 11.63 26.80
CA ARG A 126 14.38 10.32 26.90
C ARG A 126 13.44 9.33 27.57
N LEU A 127 13.47 8.08 27.12
CA LEU A 127 12.67 6.98 27.64
C LEU A 127 13.59 5.91 28.24
N PRO A 128 13.32 5.42 29.47
CA PRO A 128 13.96 4.23 30.02
C PRO A 128 13.71 3.01 29.11
N LEU A 129 14.70 2.12 29.01
CA LEU A 129 14.62 0.97 28.12
C LEU A 129 13.41 0.06 28.42
N VAL A 130 13.14 -0.21 29.69
CA VAL A 130 12.01 -1.07 30.10
C VAL A 130 10.66 -0.47 29.68
N GLU A 131 10.51 0.85 29.84
CA GLU A 131 9.31 1.57 29.43
C GLU A 131 9.14 1.54 27.90
N ALA A 132 10.23 1.80 27.15
CA ALA A 132 10.21 1.71 25.70
C ALA A 132 9.85 0.30 25.20
N MET A 133 10.37 -0.76 25.84
CA MET A 133 10.03 -2.14 25.51
C MET A 133 8.54 -2.45 25.76
N SER A 134 7.96 -1.92 26.85
CA SER A 134 6.53 -2.05 27.11
C SER A 134 5.70 -1.36 26.02
N MET A 135 6.03 -0.11 25.70
CA MET A 135 5.33 0.65 24.66
C MET A 135 5.43 -0.02 23.28
N LEU A 136 6.59 -0.55 22.93
CA LEU A 136 6.80 -1.32 21.70
C LEU A 136 5.92 -2.57 21.69
N SER A 137 5.84 -3.30 22.80
CA SER A 137 4.96 -4.47 22.90
C SER A 137 3.48 -4.11 22.75
N ASP A 138 3.05 -2.96 23.29
CA ASP A 138 1.66 -2.51 23.16
C ASP A 138 1.35 -2.08 21.71
N MET A 139 2.29 -1.39 21.05
CA MET A 139 2.19 -1.06 19.62
C MET A 139 2.15 -2.31 18.73
N ASP A 140 2.98 -3.31 19.01
CA ASP A 140 3.01 -4.57 18.27
C ASP A 140 1.67 -5.32 18.40
N LYS A 141 1.11 -5.43 19.61
CA LYS A 141 -0.24 -6.02 19.83
C LYS A 141 -1.34 -5.26 19.09
N ALA A 142 -1.28 -3.92 19.08
CA ALA A 142 -2.25 -3.11 18.37
C ALA A 142 -2.17 -3.34 16.86
N LEU A 143 -0.96 -3.48 16.31
CA LEU A 143 -0.73 -3.83 14.90
C LEU A 143 -1.26 -5.23 14.57
N GLU A 144 -0.93 -6.23 15.38
CA GLU A 144 -1.42 -7.61 15.20
C GLU A 144 -2.95 -7.66 15.16
N ARG A 145 -3.63 -6.97 16.09
CA ARG A 145 -5.10 -6.89 16.09
C ARG A 145 -5.66 -6.23 14.84
N ILE A 146 -5.02 -5.16 14.35
CA ILE A 146 -5.45 -4.49 13.12
C ILE A 146 -5.27 -5.43 11.92
N ASP A 147 -4.16 -6.16 11.86
CA ASP A 147 -3.87 -7.09 10.78
C ASP A 147 -4.87 -8.27 10.79
N GLU A 148 -5.20 -8.83 11.95
CA GLU A 148 -6.25 -9.86 12.07
C GLU A 148 -7.63 -9.36 11.59
N GLN A 149 -8.03 -8.16 12.01
CA GLN A 149 -9.28 -7.54 11.58
C GLN A 149 -9.28 -7.27 10.07
N ARG A 150 -8.15 -6.81 9.55
CA ARG A 150 -7.96 -6.54 8.14
C ARG A 150 -8.07 -7.82 7.31
N ASP A 151 -7.41 -8.89 7.73
CA ASP A 151 -7.42 -10.18 7.05
C ASP A 151 -8.84 -10.77 7.03
N ALA A 152 -9.60 -10.65 8.12
CA ALA A 152 -11.01 -11.04 8.17
C ALA A 152 -11.87 -10.24 7.17
N ILE A 153 -11.66 -8.92 7.05
CA ILE A 153 -12.36 -8.07 6.06
C ILE A 153 -12.00 -8.49 4.63
N ILE A 154 -10.73 -8.79 4.37
CA ILE A 154 -10.27 -9.24 3.05
C ILE A 154 -10.89 -10.59 2.69
N ALA A 155 -10.93 -11.54 3.63
CA ALA A 155 -11.58 -12.83 3.43
C ALA A 155 -13.07 -12.66 3.13
N LEU A 156 -13.78 -11.79 3.86
CA LEU A 156 -15.19 -11.51 3.60
C LEU A 156 -15.41 -10.84 2.23
N HIS A 157 -14.53 -9.91 1.85
CA HIS A 157 -14.55 -9.31 0.52
C HIS A 157 -14.41 -10.37 -0.58
N GLN A 158 -13.46 -11.30 -0.44
CA GLN A 158 -13.30 -12.42 -1.39
C GLN A 158 -14.56 -13.29 -1.47
N GLN A 159 -15.21 -13.59 -0.33
CA GLN A 159 -16.45 -14.36 -0.30
C GLN A 159 -17.59 -13.64 -1.06
N VAL A 160 -17.72 -12.32 -0.90
CA VAL A 160 -18.70 -11.54 -1.65
C VAL A 160 -18.39 -11.59 -3.14
N MET A 161 -17.14 -11.36 -3.54
CA MET A 161 -16.74 -11.41 -4.95
C MET A 161 -16.96 -12.79 -5.58
N GLN A 162 -16.68 -13.87 -4.84
CA GLN A 162 -16.94 -15.23 -5.31
C GLN A 162 -18.42 -15.52 -5.51
N LYS A 163 -19.30 -14.96 -4.68
CA LYS A 163 -20.76 -15.11 -4.82
C LYS A 163 -21.33 -14.31 -5.99
N VAL A 164 -20.73 -13.15 -6.30
CA VAL A 164 -21.20 -12.27 -7.38
C VAL A 164 -20.66 -12.69 -8.75
N ALA A 165 -19.47 -13.30 -8.81
CA ALA A 165 -18.84 -13.70 -10.07
C ALA A 165 -19.75 -14.49 -11.03
N PRO A 166 -20.49 -15.53 -10.60
CA PRO A 166 -21.42 -16.24 -11.50
C PRO A 166 -22.52 -15.35 -12.06
N THR A 167 -23.06 -14.43 -11.25
CA THR A 167 -24.10 -13.48 -11.70
C THR A 167 -23.57 -12.52 -12.76
N ILE A 168 -22.31 -12.09 -12.65
CA ILE A 168 -21.66 -11.29 -13.69
C ILE A 168 -21.51 -12.11 -14.97
N ASP A 169 -21.07 -13.37 -14.84
CA ASP A 169 -20.85 -14.26 -15.97
C ASP A 169 -22.14 -14.57 -16.74
N GLU A 170 -23.25 -14.76 -16.02
CA GLU A 170 -24.58 -15.01 -16.59
C GLU A 170 -25.21 -13.75 -17.21
N SER A 171 -24.90 -12.56 -16.70
CA SER A 171 -25.50 -11.29 -17.15
C SER A 171 -24.67 -10.54 -18.19
N SER A 172 -23.42 -10.93 -18.43
CA SER A 172 -22.54 -10.29 -19.41
C SER A 172 -22.51 -11.08 -20.70
N GLU A 173 -22.83 -10.43 -21.82
CA GLU A 173 -22.84 -11.10 -23.13
C GLU A 173 -21.43 -11.15 -23.74
N THR A 174 -20.62 -10.13 -23.46
CA THR A 174 -19.27 -9.97 -23.99
C THR A 174 -18.21 -10.08 -22.90
N TYR A 175 -16.96 -10.34 -23.32
CA TYR A 175 -15.83 -10.35 -22.40
C TYR A 175 -15.60 -8.95 -21.83
N GLU A 176 -15.75 -7.93 -22.65
CA GLU A 176 -15.56 -6.52 -22.31
C GLU A 176 -16.55 -6.06 -21.24
N GLU A 177 -17.84 -6.43 -21.35
CA GLU A 177 -18.86 -6.17 -20.34
C GLU A 177 -18.54 -6.83 -19.00
N ARG A 178 -18.09 -8.11 -19.03
CA ARG A 178 -17.68 -8.84 -17.83
C ARG A 178 -16.51 -8.14 -17.15
N GLN A 179 -15.50 -7.74 -17.91
CA GLN A 179 -14.33 -7.03 -17.39
C GLN A 179 -14.71 -5.66 -16.80
N LEU A 180 -15.65 -4.96 -17.44
CA LEU A 180 -16.16 -3.68 -16.96
C LEU A 180 -16.91 -3.83 -15.62
N ALA A 181 -17.77 -4.85 -15.51
CA ALA A 181 -18.48 -5.18 -14.28
C ALA A 181 -17.53 -5.54 -13.13
N HIS A 182 -16.49 -6.34 -13.40
CA HIS A 182 -15.45 -6.64 -12.41
C HIS A 182 -14.67 -5.38 -12.00
N ALA A 183 -14.32 -4.51 -12.94
CA ALA A 183 -13.62 -3.26 -12.64
C ALA A 183 -14.44 -2.35 -11.72
N MET A 184 -15.75 -2.25 -11.95
CA MET A 184 -16.66 -1.50 -11.07
C MET A 184 -16.79 -2.11 -9.67
N LEU A 185 -16.90 -3.44 -9.57
CA LEU A 185 -17.06 -4.11 -8.28
C LEU A 185 -15.79 -4.05 -7.41
N ASN A 186 -14.62 -4.07 -8.03
CA ASN A 186 -13.34 -3.95 -7.31
C ASN A 186 -13.21 -2.59 -6.61
N HIS A 187 -13.81 -1.53 -7.17
CA HIS A 187 -13.76 -0.18 -6.63
C HIS A 187 -15.14 0.49 -6.61
N PRO A 188 -16.05 0.03 -5.73
CA PRO A 188 -17.47 0.33 -5.83
C PRO A 188 -17.84 1.79 -5.58
N ARG A 189 -16.91 2.61 -5.08
CA ARG A 189 -17.12 4.03 -4.76
C ARG A 189 -16.18 4.96 -5.54
N ARG A 190 -15.33 4.42 -6.41
CA ARG A 190 -14.44 5.24 -7.22
C ARG A 190 -14.96 5.25 -8.65
N PRO A 191 -14.99 6.42 -9.31
CA PRO A 191 -15.27 6.46 -10.74
C PRO A 191 -14.20 5.64 -11.47
N LEU A 192 -14.64 4.84 -12.43
CA LEU A 192 -13.75 4.11 -13.33
C LEU A 192 -13.24 5.08 -14.39
N ASP A 193 -11.92 5.11 -14.60
CA ASP A 193 -11.33 5.83 -15.73
C ASP A 193 -11.52 5.01 -17.00
N LEU A 194 -12.47 5.46 -17.84
CA LEU A 194 -12.86 4.74 -19.05
C LEU A 194 -11.83 4.82 -20.16
N ASP A 195 -11.00 5.86 -20.17
CA ASP A 195 -9.92 5.99 -21.15
C ASP A 195 -8.77 5.01 -20.84
N LEU A 196 -8.41 4.88 -19.55
CA LEU A 196 -7.44 3.87 -19.15
C LEU A 196 -7.99 2.45 -19.35
N PHE A 197 -9.27 2.23 -19.06
CA PHE A 197 -9.92 0.95 -19.30
C PHE A 197 -9.97 0.57 -20.79
N SER A 198 -10.37 1.51 -21.66
CA SER A 198 -10.50 1.28 -23.10
C SER A 198 -9.15 0.96 -23.75
N GLN A 199 -8.08 1.67 -23.34
CA GLN A 199 -6.71 1.37 -23.75
C GLN A 199 -6.27 -0.05 -23.38
N GLY A 200 -6.65 -0.51 -22.18
CA GLY A 200 -6.32 -1.85 -21.70
C GLY A 200 -6.97 -2.97 -22.51
N LEU A 201 -8.21 -2.76 -22.98
CA LEU A 201 -8.96 -3.72 -23.80
C LEU A 201 -8.86 -3.49 -25.31
N ARG A 202 -8.15 -2.43 -25.74
CA ARG A 202 -8.03 -2.02 -27.15
C ARG A 202 -9.37 -1.74 -27.82
N ILE A 203 -10.30 -1.15 -27.08
CA ILE A 203 -11.62 -0.71 -27.56
C ILE A 203 -11.68 0.82 -27.65
N GLN A 204 -12.69 1.37 -28.32
CA GLN A 204 -12.90 2.82 -28.33
C GLN A 204 -13.50 3.28 -26.99
N SER A 205 -13.14 4.48 -26.52
CA SER A 205 -13.74 5.04 -25.29
C SER A 205 -15.27 5.19 -25.40
N MET A 206 -15.79 5.49 -26.59
CA MET A 206 -17.23 5.55 -26.85
C MET A 206 -17.92 4.21 -26.57
N ASP A 207 -17.32 3.08 -26.96
CA ASP A 207 -17.89 1.75 -26.71
C ASP A 207 -17.90 1.43 -25.21
N ALA A 208 -16.85 1.86 -24.48
CA ALA A 208 -16.78 1.72 -23.03
C ALA A 208 -17.85 2.55 -22.30
N GLU A 209 -18.14 3.77 -22.77
CA GLU A 209 -19.21 4.62 -22.24
C GLU A 209 -20.59 3.96 -22.41
N VAL A 210 -20.88 3.42 -23.60
CA VAL A 210 -22.14 2.72 -23.88
C VAL A 210 -22.30 1.49 -22.98
N MET A 211 -21.25 0.67 -22.85
CA MET A 211 -21.27 -0.50 -21.95
C MET A 211 -21.49 -0.07 -20.48
N MET A 212 -20.85 1.01 -20.04
CA MET A 212 -21.01 1.55 -18.68
C MET A 212 -22.43 2.02 -18.41
N GLU A 213 -23.03 2.73 -19.36
CA GLU A 213 -24.41 3.21 -19.24
C GLU A 213 -25.38 2.04 -19.14
N GLY A 214 -25.27 1.05 -20.02
CA GLY A 214 -26.10 -0.16 -19.99
C GLY A 214 -25.93 -0.96 -18.70
N LEU A 215 -24.70 -1.10 -18.19
CA LEU A 215 -24.45 -1.77 -16.91
C LEU A 215 -25.05 -0.98 -15.73
N ARG A 216 -24.92 0.34 -15.73
CA ARG A 216 -25.46 1.21 -14.67
C ARG A 216 -26.99 1.20 -14.65
N GLU A 217 -27.65 1.23 -15.79
CA GLU A 217 -29.11 1.09 -15.86
C GLU A 217 -29.60 -0.23 -15.25
N ARG A 218 -28.95 -1.34 -15.60
CA ARG A 218 -29.27 -2.66 -15.04
C ARG A 218 -29.13 -2.67 -13.52
N LEU A 219 -28.00 -2.17 -13.01
CA LEU A 219 -27.76 -2.06 -11.57
C LEU A 219 -28.80 -1.19 -10.85
N LEU A 220 -29.21 -0.06 -11.45
CA LEU A 220 -30.24 0.81 -10.89
C LEU A 220 -31.62 0.14 -10.87
N ARG A 221 -31.97 -0.63 -11.90
CA ARG A 221 -33.23 -1.41 -11.95
C ARG A 221 -33.24 -2.51 -10.90
N ASP A 222 -32.15 -3.27 -10.78
CA ASP A 222 -31.99 -4.31 -9.77
C ASP A 222 -31.98 -3.74 -8.35
N PHE A 223 -31.41 -2.54 -8.17
CA PHE A 223 -31.46 -1.85 -6.89
C PHE A 223 -32.88 -1.43 -6.52
N ALA A 224 -33.62 -0.81 -7.45
CA ALA A 224 -34.99 -0.35 -7.23
C ALA A 224 -35.94 -1.52 -6.91
N SER A 225 -35.77 -2.66 -7.56
CA SER A 225 -36.60 -3.86 -7.34
C SER A 225 -36.32 -4.54 -5.99
N ASN A 226 -35.06 -4.55 -5.54
CA ASN A 226 -34.66 -5.29 -4.33
C ASN A 226 -34.70 -4.47 -3.03
N THR A 227 -34.56 -3.14 -3.09
CA THR A 227 -34.43 -2.30 -1.89
C THR A 227 -35.65 -1.44 -1.60
N GLY A 228 -36.65 -1.41 -2.49
CA GLY A 228 -37.83 -0.55 -2.36
C GLY A 228 -37.52 0.95 -2.32
N SER A 229 -36.30 1.34 -2.71
CA SER A 229 -35.82 2.72 -2.65
C SER A 229 -35.98 3.40 -4.01
N LEU A 230 -36.57 4.61 -4.02
CA LEU A 230 -36.74 5.42 -5.23
C LEU A 230 -35.58 6.41 -5.36
N VAL A 231 -34.78 6.29 -6.42
CA VAL A 231 -33.73 7.27 -6.74
C VAL A 231 -34.26 8.22 -7.81
N ALA A 232 -34.55 9.46 -7.44
CA ALA A 232 -34.98 10.49 -8.37
C ALA A 232 -33.80 11.41 -8.74
N ALA A 233 -33.52 11.56 -10.04
CA ALA A 233 -32.60 12.58 -10.54
C ALA A 233 -33.08 13.19 -11.85
N ARG A 234 -32.50 14.33 -12.19
CA ARG A 234 -32.74 14.98 -13.48
C ARG A 234 -32.09 14.18 -14.59
N GLU A 235 -32.67 14.22 -15.77
CA GLU A 235 -32.10 13.66 -16.99
C GLU A 235 -30.66 14.18 -17.18
N GLY A 236 -29.71 13.26 -17.45
CA GLY A 236 -28.28 13.57 -17.53
C GLY A 236 -27.54 13.67 -16.19
N THR A 237 -28.17 13.44 -15.04
CA THR A 237 -27.45 13.40 -13.76
C THR A 237 -26.68 12.08 -13.63
N PRO A 238 -25.34 12.10 -13.51
CA PRO A 238 -24.61 10.92 -13.10
C PRO A 238 -24.95 10.66 -11.62
N LEU A 239 -25.98 9.85 -11.39
CA LEU A 239 -26.26 9.16 -10.14
C LEU A 239 -25.30 7.98 -9.99
N PRO A 240 -24.26 8.10 -9.17
CA PRO A 240 -23.54 6.93 -8.74
C PRO A 240 -24.50 5.92 -8.13
N TRP A 241 -24.36 4.68 -8.57
CA TRP A 241 -25.11 3.55 -8.04
C TRP A 241 -24.92 3.37 -6.51
N TRP A 242 -23.85 3.94 -5.94
CA TRP A 242 -23.57 3.97 -4.50
C TRP A 242 -24.21 5.14 -3.73
N LEU A 243 -24.89 6.09 -4.39
CA LEU A 243 -25.63 7.18 -3.71
C LEU A 243 -26.95 6.71 -3.11
N ALA A 244 -27.42 5.54 -3.50
CA ALA A 244 -28.65 4.98 -2.97
C ALA A 244 -28.38 4.30 -1.62
N ARG A 245 -28.32 5.12 -0.58
CA ARG A 245 -28.36 4.72 0.84
C ARG A 245 -29.18 5.70 1.63
#